data_AF-A0AAN6Y360-F1
#
_entry.id   AF-A0AAN6Y360-F1
#
_cell.length_a   1.000
_cell.length_b   1.000
_cell.length_c   1.000
_cell.angle_alpha   90.00
_cell.angle_beta   90.00
_cell.angle_gamma   90.00
#
_symmetry.space_group_name_H-M   'P 1'
#
loop_
_entity.id
_entity.type
_entity.pdbx_description
1 polymer ?
#
loop_
_entity_poly.entity_id
_entity_poly.type
_entity_poly.pdbx_seq_one_letter_code
_entity_poly.pdbx_strand_id
1 'polypeptide(L)'
;NVAVSSTHFVQARFTTAVFYGCDDDQMDRVFELLTRSPDVMGHRLLSIGIFAELLSDHLEKRVLDVKEASTGITLKFGGWWGPHGRRPDNVKKYNQWQLNEDTFQLRADDTAIQEDVNAAKTHITRILDVISESEEAEQRPISASNTSGNLSSFAYQSNCAGTERFKRRLRQLCVQYERMAGICQAQLDQMTFMRDFYMANYTAREVKAGKALAFAAMIYLPRTSVVTIMAMPIFDWKARWLDFYLHFSPQSSEDSPSANVSNPDSTTVLSGYFWIYLAVSIFVTILTVGSWMLYSFDEQVRWPVTMKD
;
A
#
# COMPACT_ATOMS: atom_id res chain seq x y z
N ASN A 1 -6.63 -21.62 18.82
CA ASN A 1 -7.89 -22.02 18.13
C ASN A 1 -8.75 -22.80 19.10
N VAL A 2 -9.89 -22.22 19.49
CA VAL A 2 -10.85 -22.85 20.42
C VAL A 2 -11.96 -23.49 19.61
N ALA A 3 -12.34 -24.72 19.95
CA ALA A 3 -13.51 -25.39 19.39
C ALA A 3 -14.48 -25.78 20.51
N VAL A 4 -15.78 -25.69 20.25
CA VAL A 4 -16.81 -26.08 21.23
C VAL A 4 -17.74 -27.13 20.64
N SER A 5 -18.01 -28.17 21.42
CA SER A 5 -19.09 -29.12 21.16
C SER A 5 -20.07 -29.02 22.30
N SER A 6 -21.33 -28.64 22.01
CA SER A 6 -22.36 -28.45 23.03
C SER A 6 -23.62 -29.23 22.69
N THR A 7 -24.13 -29.96 23.67
CA THR A 7 -25.35 -30.76 23.60
C THR A 7 -26.26 -30.40 24.77
N HIS A 8 -27.50 -30.02 24.46
CA HIS A 8 -28.51 -29.69 25.47
C HIS A 8 -29.56 -30.81 25.56
N PHE A 9 -29.67 -31.42 26.74
CA PHE A 9 -30.66 -32.45 27.04
C PHE A 9 -31.93 -31.80 27.62
N VAL A 10 -32.96 -31.68 26.79
CA VAL A 10 -34.24 -31.01 27.14
C VAL A 10 -34.92 -31.68 28.34
N GLN A 11 -34.94 -33.02 28.38
CA GLN A 11 -35.59 -33.78 29.45
C GLN A 11 -34.88 -33.65 30.80
N ALA A 12 -33.56 -33.55 30.79
CA ALA A 12 -32.74 -33.43 32.01
C ALA A 12 -32.42 -31.98 32.40
N ARG A 13 -32.82 -30.99 31.58
CA ARG A 13 -32.45 -29.57 31.71
C ARG A 13 -30.95 -29.37 31.94
N PHE A 14 -30.15 -30.15 31.23
CA PHE A 14 -28.70 -30.18 31.40
C PHE A 14 -28.01 -29.88 30.06
N THR A 15 -27.07 -28.95 30.09
CA THR A 15 -26.21 -28.63 28.94
C THR A 15 -24.82 -29.18 29.20
N THR A 16 -24.36 -30.09 28.35
CA THR A 16 -22.96 -30.54 28.34
C THR A 16 -22.24 -29.80 27.24
N ALA A 17 -21.14 -29.12 27.57
CA ALA A 17 -20.28 -28.51 26.58
C ALA A 17 -18.83 -28.92 26.83
N VAL A 18 -18.13 -29.28 25.76
CA VAL A 18 -16.70 -29.60 25.77
C VAL A 18 -15.99 -28.54 24.94
N PHE A 19 -15.05 -27.85 25.56
CA PHE A 19 -14.18 -26.88 24.91
C PHE A 19 -12.82 -27.52 24.65
N TYR A 20 -12.34 -27.42 23.42
CA TYR A 20 -11.06 -27.95 22.97
C TYR A 20 -10.11 -26.81 22.65
N GLY A 21 -8.84 -26.95 23.03
CA GLY A 21 -7.78 -25.99 22.70
C GLY A 21 -7.88 -24.65 23.45
N CYS A 22 -8.41 -24.67 24.68
CA CYS A 22 -8.41 -23.51 25.56
C CYS A 22 -7.05 -23.34 26.24
N ASP A 23 -6.53 -22.12 26.26
CA ASP A 23 -5.38 -21.73 27.07
C ASP A 23 -5.79 -21.59 28.55
N ASP A 24 -4.82 -21.58 29.47
CA ASP A 24 -5.06 -21.43 30.92
C ASP A 24 -5.82 -20.12 31.23
N ASP A 25 -5.44 -19.01 30.58
CA ASP A 25 -6.13 -17.71 30.68
C ASP A 25 -7.61 -17.81 30.27
N GLN A 26 -7.90 -18.62 29.24
CA GLN A 26 -9.26 -18.82 28.74
C GLN A 26 -10.06 -19.70 29.69
N MET A 27 -9.43 -20.68 30.32
CA MET A 27 -10.07 -21.50 31.35
C MET A 27 -10.44 -20.68 32.58
N ASP A 28 -9.54 -19.83 33.07
CA ASP A 28 -9.80 -18.91 34.17
C ASP A 28 -10.95 -17.95 33.84
N ARG A 29 -10.99 -17.45 32.61
CA ARG A 29 -12.09 -16.63 32.10
C ARG A 29 -13.43 -17.36 32.12
N VAL A 30 -13.47 -18.63 31.72
CA VAL A 30 -14.69 -19.45 31.79
C VAL A 30 -15.15 -19.61 33.24
N PHE A 31 -14.23 -19.89 34.18
CA PHE A 31 -14.56 -19.98 35.60
C PHE A 31 -15.08 -18.66 36.16
N GLU A 32 -14.49 -17.53 35.77
CA GLU A 32 -14.96 -16.19 36.16
C GLU A 32 -16.40 -15.96 35.66
N LEU A 33 -16.68 -16.26 34.40
CA LEU A 33 -18.01 -16.08 33.79
C LEU A 33 -19.07 -16.95 34.46
N LEU A 34 -18.73 -18.19 34.80
CA LEU A 34 -19.60 -19.12 35.52
C LEU A 34 -19.87 -18.68 36.96
N THR A 35 -18.83 -18.20 37.66
CA THR A 35 -18.94 -17.74 39.06
C THR A 35 -19.79 -16.46 39.14
N ARG A 36 -19.68 -15.59 38.14
CA ARG A 36 -20.42 -14.32 38.08
C ARG A 36 -21.92 -14.50 37.76
N SER A 37 -22.31 -15.62 37.19
CA SER A 37 -23.67 -15.85 36.67
C SER A 37 -24.29 -17.19 37.13
N PRO A 38 -24.42 -17.43 38.44
CA PRO A 38 -24.96 -18.71 38.94
C PRO A 38 -26.42 -18.94 38.53
N ASP A 39 -27.20 -17.86 38.36
CA ASP A 39 -28.62 -17.88 37.98
C ASP A 39 -28.88 -18.49 36.59
N VAL A 40 -27.82 -18.66 35.80
CA VAL A 40 -27.89 -19.04 34.38
C VAL A 40 -27.30 -20.44 34.14
N MET A 41 -26.87 -21.11 35.21
CA MET A 41 -26.39 -22.49 35.20
C MET A 41 -27.48 -23.42 34.65
N GLY A 42 -27.22 -24.04 33.49
CA GLY A 42 -28.16 -24.95 32.80
C GLY A 42 -28.92 -24.31 31.63
N HIS A 43 -28.75 -23.02 31.36
CA HIS A 43 -29.38 -22.39 30.20
C HIS A 43 -28.83 -22.94 28.88
N ARG A 44 -29.71 -23.16 27.88
CA ARG A 44 -29.34 -23.69 26.55
C ARG A 44 -28.26 -22.84 25.86
N LEU A 45 -28.33 -21.53 26.02
CA LEU A 45 -27.42 -20.57 25.37
C LEU A 45 -26.11 -20.31 26.13
N LEU A 46 -25.93 -20.87 27.34
CA LEU A 46 -24.76 -20.58 28.17
C LEU A 46 -23.45 -20.95 27.46
N SER A 47 -23.39 -22.15 26.87
CA SER A 47 -22.22 -22.62 26.13
C SER A 47 -21.85 -21.74 24.93
N ILE A 48 -22.85 -21.27 24.18
CA ILE A 48 -22.67 -20.38 23.03
C ILE A 48 -22.22 -18.99 23.50
N GLY A 49 -22.80 -18.48 24.59
CA GLY A 49 -22.40 -17.20 25.18
C GLY A 49 -20.95 -17.21 25.63
N ILE A 50 -20.53 -18.26 26.34
CA ILE A 50 -19.14 -18.44 26.77
C ILE A 50 -18.20 -18.50 25.56
N PHE A 51 -18.55 -19.28 24.54
CA PHE A 51 -17.75 -19.35 23.32
C PHE A 51 -17.61 -17.99 22.61
N ALA A 52 -18.70 -17.22 22.52
CA ALA A 52 -18.71 -15.91 21.89
C ALA A 52 -17.85 -14.88 22.65
N GLU A 53 -17.81 -14.95 24.00
CA GLU A 53 -16.90 -14.13 24.82
C GLU A 53 -15.44 -14.51 24.58
N LEU A 54 -15.12 -15.81 24.65
CA LEU A 54 -13.73 -16.27 24.43
C LEU A 54 -13.21 -15.91 23.04
N LEU A 55 -14.07 -16.00 22.03
CA LEU A 55 -13.74 -15.61 20.66
C LEU A 55 -13.54 -14.09 20.54
N SER A 56 -14.35 -13.30 21.24
CA SER A 56 -14.20 -11.84 21.29
C SER A 56 -12.89 -11.44 21.95
N ASP A 57 -12.57 -12.01 23.11
CA ASP A 57 -11.33 -11.73 23.85
C ASP A 57 -10.10 -12.10 22.99
N HIS A 58 -10.17 -13.22 22.27
CA HIS A 58 -9.11 -13.65 21.36
C HIS A 58 -8.92 -12.69 20.18
N LEU A 59 -10.02 -12.27 19.53
CA LEU A 59 -9.95 -11.32 18.41
C LEU A 59 -9.50 -9.94 18.88
N GLU A 60 -9.92 -9.48 20.05
CA GLU A 60 -9.47 -8.21 20.63
C GLU A 60 -7.95 -8.20 20.81
N LYS A 61 -7.38 -9.28 21.37
CA LYS A 61 -5.93 -9.42 21.54
C LYS A 61 -5.20 -9.34 20.19
N ARG A 62 -5.66 -10.09 19.18
CA ARG A 62 -5.06 -10.06 17.83
C ARG A 62 -5.13 -8.68 17.18
N VAL A 63 -6.26 -7.97 17.32
CA VAL A 63 -6.41 -6.61 16.80
C VAL A 63 -5.46 -5.63 17.50
N LEU A 64 -5.23 -5.79 18.81
CA LEU A 64 -4.27 -4.99 19.56
C LEU A 64 -2.83 -5.27 19.15
N ASP A 65 -2.47 -6.54 18.96
CA ASP A 65 -1.12 -6.93 18.52
C ASP A 65 -0.79 -6.33 17.15
N VAL A 66 -1.73 -6.42 16.19
CA VAL A 66 -1.56 -5.82 14.85
C VAL A 66 -1.55 -4.29 14.92
N LYS A 67 -2.36 -3.69 15.80
CA LYS A 67 -2.31 -2.24 16.04
C LYS A 67 -0.94 -1.79 16.54
N GLU A 68 -0.36 -2.51 17.50
CA GLU A 68 0.97 -2.18 18.03
C GLU A 68 2.03 -2.32 16.94
N ALA A 69 2.02 -3.42 16.18
CA ALA A 69 2.91 -3.61 15.03
C ALA A 69 2.76 -2.49 13.98
N SER A 70 1.51 -2.10 13.67
CA SER A 70 1.17 -1.01 12.75
C SER A 70 1.72 0.33 13.21
N THR A 71 1.53 0.68 14.48
CA THR A 71 2.08 1.92 15.04
C THR A 71 3.62 1.90 15.04
N GLY A 72 4.23 0.74 15.33
CA GLY A 72 5.68 0.57 15.26
C GLY A 72 6.22 0.82 13.85
N ILE A 73 5.59 0.27 12.81
CA ILE A 73 5.95 0.54 11.41
C ILE A 73 5.68 2.00 11.06
N THR A 74 4.55 2.56 11.48
CA THR A 74 4.21 3.97 11.26
C THR A 74 5.25 4.90 11.86
N LEU A 75 5.79 4.60 13.04
CA LEU A 75 6.89 5.36 13.65
C LEU A 75 8.20 5.20 12.87
N LYS A 76 8.46 4.02 12.28
CA LYS A 76 9.62 3.82 11.38
C LYS A 76 9.52 4.66 10.10
N PHE A 77 8.31 4.81 9.52
CA PHE A 77 8.04 5.80 8.48
C PHE A 77 8.05 7.25 9.03
N GLY A 78 7.64 7.38 10.29
CA GLY A 78 7.30 8.56 11.08
C GLY A 78 8.44 9.46 11.47
N GLY A 79 9.70 9.01 11.37
CA GLY A 79 10.89 9.84 11.61
C GLY A 79 11.00 11.09 10.71
N TRP A 80 10.02 11.35 9.84
CA TRP A 80 9.95 12.50 8.94
C TRP A 80 8.71 13.39 9.14
N TRP A 81 7.73 13.02 9.99
CA TRP A 81 6.41 13.69 10.07
C TRP A 81 6.16 14.56 11.32
N GLY A 82 7.13 14.67 12.23
CA GLY A 82 7.00 15.56 13.41
C GLY A 82 7.15 17.05 13.04
N PRO A 83 6.54 18.00 13.81
CA PRO A 83 6.66 19.45 13.59
C PRO A 83 8.10 19.97 13.59
N HIS A 84 9.01 19.17 14.14
CA HIS A 84 10.45 19.30 13.93
C HIS A 84 10.86 18.05 13.16
N GLY A 85 11.11 18.19 11.85
CA GLY A 85 11.53 17.13 10.92
C GLY A 85 12.91 16.53 11.22
N ARG A 86 13.30 16.44 12.50
CA ARG A 86 14.49 15.74 12.94
C ARG A 86 14.17 14.26 12.98
N ARG A 87 14.78 13.53 12.04
CA ARG A 87 14.97 12.09 12.19
C ARG A 87 15.60 11.85 13.56
N PRO A 88 15.08 10.91 14.36
CA PRO A 88 15.85 10.42 15.49
C PRO A 88 17.14 9.82 14.93
N ASP A 89 18.30 10.35 15.32
CA ASP A 89 19.64 9.98 14.82
C ASP A 89 19.96 8.47 14.97
N ASN A 90 19.13 7.78 15.76
CA ASN A 90 19.16 6.40 16.16
C ASN A 90 18.26 5.48 15.30
N VAL A 91 17.48 5.99 14.33
CA VAL A 91 16.78 5.13 13.36
C VAL A 91 17.82 4.65 12.35
N LYS A 92 18.38 3.46 12.60
CA LYS A 92 19.18 2.70 11.62
C LYS A 92 18.51 2.83 10.25
N LYS A 93 19.28 3.15 9.20
CA LYS A 93 18.79 3.10 7.81
C LYS A 93 18.19 1.72 7.56
N TYR A 94 16.89 1.59 7.78
CA TYR A 94 16.18 0.36 7.46
C TYR A 94 16.25 0.21 5.95
N ASN A 95 16.56 -1.00 5.50
CA ASN A 95 16.49 -1.29 4.08
C ASN A 95 15.04 -1.07 3.64
N GLN A 96 14.82 -0.13 2.73
CA GLN A 96 13.50 0.25 2.22
C GLN A 96 12.69 -0.96 1.74
N TRP A 97 13.37 -1.92 1.12
CA TRP A 97 12.76 -3.17 0.70
C TRP A 97 12.20 -4.00 1.87
N GLN A 98 12.92 -4.08 2.99
CA GLN A 98 12.45 -4.78 4.19
C GLN A 98 11.25 -4.07 4.82
N LEU A 99 11.27 -2.73 4.88
CA LEU A 99 10.13 -1.98 5.40
C LEU A 99 8.88 -2.16 4.55
N ASN A 100 9.04 -2.20 3.22
CA ASN A 100 7.93 -2.47 2.31
C ASN A 100 7.40 -3.89 2.51
N GLU A 101 8.28 -4.89 2.62
CA GLU A 101 7.89 -6.27 2.87
C GLU A 101 7.12 -6.41 4.20
N ASP A 102 7.64 -5.82 5.28
CA ASP A 102 6.98 -5.77 6.59
C ASP A 102 5.59 -5.13 6.50
N THR A 103 5.43 -4.05 5.70
CA THR A 103 4.10 -3.43 5.50
C THR A 103 3.14 -4.31 4.70
N PHE A 104 3.63 -5.10 3.75
CA PHE A 104 2.78 -6.00 2.98
C PHE A 104 2.28 -7.15 3.83
N GLN A 105 3.17 -7.77 4.61
CA GLN A 105 2.82 -8.83 5.53
C GLN A 105 1.82 -8.35 6.58
N LEU A 106 2.08 -7.18 7.18
CA LEU A 106 1.16 -6.63 8.18
C LEU A 106 -0.22 -6.31 7.61
N ARG A 107 -0.31 -5.84 6.36
CA ARG A 107 -1.61 -5.64 5.71
C ARG A 107 -2.32 -6.95 5.44
N ALA A 108 -1.61 -7.96 4.98
CA ALA A 108 -2.18 -9.28 4.76
C ALA A 108 -2.78 -9.83 6.07
N ASP A 109 -2.04 -9.69 7.17
CA ASP A 109 -2.48 -10.09 8.51
C ASP A 109 -3.71 -9.28 8.97
N ASP A 110 -3.72 -7.95 8.77
CA ASP A 110 -4.86 -7.09 9.15
C ASP A 110 -6.11 -7.39 8.31
N THR A 111 -5.95 -7.67 7.01
CA THR A 111 -7.07 -8.11 6.15
C THR A 111 -7.62 -9.46 6.59
N ALA A 112 -6.76 -10.41 6.96
CA ALA A 112 -7.18 -11.71 7.45
C ALA A 112 -7.93 -11.60 8.79
N ILE A 113 -7.46 -10.75 9.71
CA ILE A 113 -8.15 -10.48 10.98
C ILE A 113 -9.49 -9.77 10.73
N GLN A 114 -9.54 -8.83 9.80
CA GLN A 114 -10.78 -8.16 9.44
C GLN A 114 -11.82 -9.15 8.88
N GLU A 115 -11.38 -10.10 8.06
CA GLU A 115 -12.23 -11.20 7.58
C GLU A 115 -12.72 -12.08 8.74
N ASP A 116 -11.84 -12.46 9.68
CA ASP A 116 -12.20 -13.24 10.87
C ASP A 116 -13.25 -12.51 11.73
N VAL A 117 -13.07 -11.20 11.96
CA VAL A 117 -14.01 -10.36 12.72
C VAL A 117 -15.37 -10.25 12.01
N ASN A 118 -15.37 -10.08 10.69
CA ASN A 118 -16.60 -10.01 9.89
C ASN A 118 -17.33 -11.36 9.85
N ALA A 119 -16.59 -12.46 9.79
CA ALA A 119 -17.13 -13.81 9.88
C ALA A 119 -17.78 -14.03 11.27
N ALA A 120 -17.07 -13.71 12.35
CA ALA A 120 -17.57 -13.81 13.72
C ALA A 120 -18.86 -12.99 13.93
N LYS A 121 -18.88 -11.74 13.44
CA LYS A 121 -20.08 -10.89 13.44
C LYS A 121 -21.25 -11.58 12.74
N THR A 122 -21.01 -12.12 11.54
CA THR A 122 -22.05 -12.80 10.74
C THR A 122 -22.57 -14.06 11.44
N HIS A 123 -21.71 -14.80 12.13
CA HIS A 123 -22.12 -15.96 12.91
C HIS A 123 -23.00 -15.57 14.11
N ILE A 124 -22.65 -14.51 14.84
CA ILE A 124 -23.43 -14.05 15.99
C ILE A 124 -24.78 -13.47 15.57
N THR A 125 -24.84 -12.72 14.46
CA THR A 125 -26.12 -12.23 13.94
C THR A 125 -27.03 -13.39 13.54
N ARG A 126 -26.50 -14.42 12.86
CA ARG A 126 -27.27 -15.63 12.56
C ARG A 126 -27.75 -16.36 13.81
N ILE A 127 -26.91 -16.44 14.85
CA ILE A 127 -27.30 -17.05 16.13
C ILE A 127 -28.44 -16.24 16.77
N LEU A 128 -28.37 -14.91 16.75
CA LEU A 128 -29.43 -14.04 17.25
C LEU A 128 -30.74 -14.26 16.49
N ASP A 129 -30.69 -14.36 15.17
CA ASP A 129 -31.86 -14.61 14.31
C ASP A 129 -32.50 -15.97 14.65
N VAL A 130 -31.70 -17.04 14.77
CA VAL A 130 -32.16 -18.37 15.17
C VAL A 130 -32.76 -18.38 16.57
N ILE A 131 -32.21 -17.60 17.51
CA ILE A 131 -32.78 -17.47 18.86
C ILE A 131 -34.14 -16.78 18.79
N SER A 132 -34.31 -15.72 17.99
CA SER A 132 -35.62 -15.08 17.81
C SER A 132 -36.64 -16.00 17.14
N GLU A 133 -36.25 -16.72 16.07
CA GLU A 133 -37.13 -17.66 15.39
C GLU A 133 -37.56 -18.82 16.31
N SER A 134 -36.64 -19.32 17.14
CA SER A 134 -36.94 -20.36 18.12
C SER A 134 -37.95 -19.90 19.17
N GLU A 135 -37.91 -18.63 19.60
CA GLU A 135 -38.89 -18.08 20.54
C GLU A 135 -40.27 -17.89 19.89
N GLU A 136 -40.31 -17.42 18.64
CA GLU A 136 -41.57 -17.27 17.90
C GLU A 136 -42.25 -18.61 17.64
N ALA A 137 -41.47 -19.67 17.39
CA ALA A 137 -41.96 -21.03 17.24
C ALA A 137 -42.50 -21.61 18.57
N GLU A 138 -41.87 -21.27 19.70
CA GLU A 138 -42.28 -21.72 21.04
C GLU A 138 -43.48 -20.92 21.59
N GLN A 139 -43.66 -19.67 21.14
CA GLN A 139 -44.81 -18.81 21.47
C GLN A 139 -46.08 -19.10 20.68
N ARG A 140 -46.05 -19.98 19.67
CA ARG A 140 -47.30 -20.45 19.02
C ARG A 140 -48.10 -21.28 20.04
N PRO A 141 -49.29 -20.81 20.46
CA PRO A 141 -50.03 -21.49 21.51
C PRO A 141 -50.50 -22.85 20.99
N ILE A 142 -50.11 -23.92 21.70
CA ILE A 142 -50.90 -25.15 21.72
C ILE A 142 -52.22 -24.76 22.39
N SER A 143 -53.19 -24.35 21.58
CA SER A 143 -54.59 -24.16 21.95
C SER A 143 -55.24 -25.51 22.27
N ALA A 144 -54.71 -26.27 23.24
CA ALA A 144 -55.30 -27.51 23.74
C ALA A 144 -54.53 -28.04 24.96
N SER A 145 -54.77 -27.47 26.15
CA SER A 145 -55.07 -28.24 27.37
C SER A 145 -55.06 -27.31 28.58
N ASN A 146 -56.26 -26.98 29.04
CA ASN A 146 -56.45 -26.46 30.39
C ASN A 146 -56.01 -27.54 31.39
N THR A 147 -55.46 -27.11 32.53
CA THR A 147 -55.15 -27.91 33.74
C THR A 147 -53.65 -28.22 33.98
N SER A 148 -52.86 -27.21 34.39
CA SER A 148 -51.86 -27.24 35.50
C SER A 148 -50.87 -26.05 35.40
N GLY A 149 -51.37 -24.82 35.62
CA GLY A 149 -50.75 -23.59 35.11
C GLY A 149 -49.71 -22.85 35.97
N ASN A 150 -49.30 -23.33 37.15
CA ASN A 150 -48.53 -22.46 38.07
C ASN A 150 -47.03 -22.77 38.22
N LEU A 151 -46.57 -24.01 37.98
CA LEU A 151 -45.14 -24.36 38.12
C LEU A 151 -44.37 -24.28 36.79
N SER A 152 -45.05 -24.55 35.67
CA SER A 152 -44.50 -24.41 34.32
C SER A 152 -44.33 -22.95 33.90
N SER A 153 -45.23 -22.06 34.32
CA SER A 153 -45.14 -20.62 33.98
C SER A 153 -43.95 -19.93 34.64
N PHE A 154 -43.59 -20.29 35.89
CA PHE A 154 -42.44 -19.71 36.60
C PHE A 154 -41.10 -20.16 36.00
N ALA A 155 -40.98 -21.44 35.63
CA ALA A 155 -39.80 -21.96 34.93
C ALA A 155 -39.67 -21.39 33.51
N TYR A 156 -40.80 -21.16 32.83
CA TYR A 156 -40.84 -20.52 31.51
C TYR A 156 -40.43 -19.05 31.59
N GLN A 157 -40.94 -18.31 32.57
CA GLN A 157 -40.65 -16.89 32.77
C GLN A 157 -39.19 -16.64 33.21
N SER A 158 -38.60 -17.56 33.99
CA SER A 158 -37.17 -17.52 34.34
C SER A 158 -36.27 -17.77 33.12
N ASN A 159 -36.64 -18.71 32.24
CA ASN A 159 -35.92 -18.94 30.98
C ASN A 159 -36.03 -17.74 30.02
N CYS A 160 -37.20 -17.11 29.89
CA CYS A 160 -37.36 -15.91 29.06
C CYS A 160 -36.46 -14.75 29.53
N ALA A 161 -36.35 -14.54 30.85
CA ALA A 161 -35.47 -13.51 31.40
C ALA A 161 -33.98 -13.82 31.16
N GLY A 162 -33.58 -15.10 31.22
CA GLY A 162 -32.23 -15.56 30.88
C GLY A 162 -31.91 -15.35 29.40
N THR A 163 -32.80 -15.75 28.49
CA THR A 163 -32.63 -15.58 27.05
C THR A 163 -32.48 -14.10 26.65
N GLU A 164 -33.29 -13.20 27.21
CA GLU A 164 -33.18 -11.77 26.94
C GLU A 164 -31.85 -11.16 27.42
N ARG A 165 -31.31 -11.66 28.55
CA ARG A 165 -29.97 -11.26 29.01
C ARG A 165 -28.89 -11.72 28.02
N PHE A 166 -28.96 -12.96 27.53
CA PHE A 166 -28.04 -13.45 26.51
C PHE A 166 -28.14 -12.68 25.20
N LYS A 167 -29.35 -12.45 24.69
CA LYS A 167 -29.55 -11.64 23.48
C LYS A 167 -28.95 -10.25 23.63
N ARG A 168 -29.17 -9.59 24.77
CA ARG A 168 -28.58 -8.28 25.05
C ARG A 168 -27.06 -8.35 25.00
N ARG A 169 -26.45 -9.38 25.61
CA ARG A 169 -25.00 -9.52 25.60
C ARG A 169 -24.43 -9.85 24.21
N LEU A 170 -25.07 -10.74 23.46
CA LEU A 170 -24.68 -11.04 22.07
C LEU A 170 -24.79 -9.80 21.17
N ARG A 171 -25.82 -8.97 21.34
CA ARG A 171 -25.91 -7.67 20.65
C ARG A 171 -24.77 -6.72 21.03
N GLN A 172 -24.39 -6.68 22.32
CA GLN A 172 -23.22 -5.90 22.75
C GLN A 172 -21.93 -6.43 22.11
N LEU A 173 -21.76 -7.75 22.00
CA LEU A 173 -20.62 -8.35 21.31
C LEU A 173 -20.61 -7.96 19.82
N CYS A 174 -21.76 -7.95 19.13
CA CYS A 174 -21.83 -7.45 17.74
C CYS A 174 -21.31 -6.01 17.60
N VAL A 175 -21.69 -5.12 18.52
CA VAL A 175 -21.18 -3.73 18.53
C VAL A 175 -19.68 -3.69 18.80
N GLN A 176 -19.16 -4.58 19.64
CA GLN A 176 -17.72 -4.71 19.87
C GLN A 176 -16.98 -5.18 18.61
N TYR A 177 -17.51 -6.16 17.88
CA TYR A 177 -16.93 -6.57 16.59
C TYR A 177 -16.97 -5.46 15.55
N GLU A 178 -18.03 -4.66 15.48
CA GLU A 178 -18.07 -3.48 14.61
C GLU A 178 -16.99 -2.46 14.96
N ARG A 179 -16.77 -2.24 16.26
CA ARG A 179 -15.68 -1.38 16.72
C ARG A 179 -14.31 -1.93 16.31
N MET A 180 -14.08 -3.23 16.48
CA MET A 180 -12.83 -3.88 16.07
C MET A 180 -12.61 -3.79 14.55
N ALA A 181 -13.63 -4.07 13.75
CA ALA A 181 -13.58 -3.92 12.30
C ALA A 181 -13.26 -2.48 11.86
N GLY A 182 -13.87 -1.49 12.53
CA GLY A 182 -13.56 -0.07 12.29
C GLY A 182 -12.12 0.30 12.65
N ILE A 183 -11.55 -0.30 13.70
CA ILE A 183 -10.14 -0.10 14.07
C ILE A 183 -9.21 -0.68 13.00
N CYS A 184 -9.45 -1.90 12.51
CA CYS A 184 -8.68 -2.49 11.41
C CYS A 184 -8.78 -1.64 10.14
N GLN A 185 -9.99 -1.24 9.74
CA GLN A 185 -10.17 -0.41 8.54
C GLN A 185 -9.41 0.92 8.62
N ALA A 186 -9.48 1.61 9.76
CA ALA A 186 -8.73 2.84 9.97
C ALA A 186 -7.20 2.62 9.87
N GLN A 187 -6.70 1.46 10.30
CA GLN A 187 -5.29 1.12 10.19
C GLN A 187 -4.87 0.82 8.75
N LEU A 188 -5.68 0.06 8.00
CA LEU A 188 -5.45 -0.17 6.57
C LEU A 188 -5.37 1.15 5.79
N ASP A 189 -6.29 2.07 6.08
CA ASP A 189 -6.32 3.40 5.44
C ASP A 189 -5.03 4.18 5.76
N GLN A 190 -4.60 4.19 7.03
CA GLN A 190 -3.34 4.83 7.45
C GLN A 190 -2.13 4.23 6.75
N MET A 191 -2.01 2.90 6.69
CA MET A 191 -0.91 2.23 6.01
C MET A 191 -0.92 2.51 4.50
N THR A 192 -2.10 2.57 3.89
CA THR A 192 -2.26 2.82 2.45
C THR A 192 -1.84 4.23 2.11
N PHE A 193 -2.35 5.22 2.85
CA PHE A 193 -1.98 6.62 2.71
C PHE A 193 -0.45 6.80 2.80
N MET A 194 0.17 6.18 3.80
CA MET A 194 1.61 6.33 4.02
C MET A 194 2.45 5.71 2.90
N ARG A 195 2.03 4.57 2.35
CA ARG A 195 2.67 3.97 1.17
C ARG A 195 2.53 4.87 -0.03
N ASP A 196 1.33 5.36 -0.32
CA ASP A 196 1.08 6.15 -1.54
C ASP A 196 1.85 7.46 -1.50
N PHE A 197 1.89 8.10 -0.34
CA PHE A 197 2.72 9.26 -0.09
C PHE A 197 4.21 8.96 -0.29
N TYR A 198 4.69 7.83 0.23
CA TYR A 198 6.09 7.43 0.08
C TYR A 198 6.45 7.15 -1.38
N MET A 199 5.59 6.43 -2.11
CA MET A 199 5.76 6.15 -3.54
C MET A 199 5.72 7.44 -4.37
N ALA A 200 4.87 8.41 -4.03
CA ALA A 200 4.85 9.72 -4.68
C ALA A 200 6.18 10.47 -4.52
N ASN A 201 6.78 10.46 -3.32
CA ASN A 201 8.09 11.08 -3.11
C ASN A 201 9.23 10.33 -3.78
N TYR A 202 9.18 9.01 -3.78
CA TYR A 202 10.17 8.17 -4.43
C TYR A 202 10.16 8.39 -5.95
N THR A 203 8.99 8.34 -6.57
CA THR A 203 8.81 8.63 -8.00
C THR A 203 9.22 10.07 -8.33
N ALA A 204 8.91 11.06 -7.49
CA ALA A 204 9.37 12.44 -7.70
C ALA A 204 10.91 12.54 -7.71
N ARG A 205 11.61 11.76 -6.87
CA ARG A 205 13.08 11.70 -6.87
C ARG A 205 13.61 11.00 -8.11
N GLU A 206 13.00 9.89 -8.51
CA GLU A 206 13.38 9.19 -9.75
C GLU A 206 13.16 10.06 -10.99
N VAL A 207 12.07 10.83 -11.04
CA VAL A 207 11.82 11.79 -12.12
C VAL A 207 12.92 12.86 -12.15
N LYS A 208 13.36 13.37 -10.99
CA LYS A 208 14.48 14.34 -10.92
C LYS A 208 15.79 13.72 -11.43
N ALA A 209 16.11 12.50 -11.00
CA ALA A 209 17.29 11.79 -11.47
C ALA A 209 17.22 11.49 -12.99
N GLY A 210 16.04 11.08 -13.48
CA GLY A 210 15.78 10.84 -14.89
C GLY A 210 15.90 12.10 -15.74
N LYS A 211 15.40 13.25 -15.26
CA LYS A 211 15.60 14.56 -15.91
C LYS A 211 17.09 14.90 -16.03
N ALA A 212 17.90 14.63 -14.99
CA ALA A 212 19.34 14.88 -15.01
C ALA A 212 20.09 13.97 -16.00
N LEU A 213 19.72 12.68 -16.07
CA LEU A 213 20.31 11.76 -17.04
C LEU A 213 19.95 12.14 -18.48
N ALA A 214 18.69 12.50 -18.72
CA ALA A 214 18.23 12.99 -20.03
C ALA A 214 19.00 14.26 -20.45
N PHE A 215 19.26 15.17 -19.51
CA PHE A 215 20.08 16.36 -19.75
C PHE A 215 21.51 16.00 -20.14
N ALA A 216 22.15 15.08 -19.42
CA ALA A 216 23.49 14.62 -19.75
C ALA A 216 23.54 14.01 -21.17
N ALA A 217 22.54 13.21 -21.54
CA ALA A 217 22.43 12.64 -22.87
C ALA A 217 22.22 13.70 -23.97
N MET A 218 21.37 14.71 -23.73
CA MET A 218 21.12 15.81 -24.68
C MET A 218 22.38 16.61 -25.02
N ILE A 219 23.31 16.77 -24.08
CA ILE A 219 24.59 17.44 -24.33
C ILE A 219 25.62 16.49 -24.96
N TYR A 220 25.67 15.25 -24.47
CA TYR A 220 26.71 14.32 -24.85
C TYR A 220 26.50 13.75 -26.26
N LEU A 221 25.25 13.44 -26.65
CA LEU A 221 24.95 12.83 -27.95
C LEU A 221 25.38 13.72 -29.13
N PRO A 222 25.01 15.02 -29.22
CA PRO A 222 25.48 15.89 -30.31
C PRO A 222 26.99 16.05 -30.31
N ARG A 223 27.61 16.17 -29.12
CA ARG A 223 29.06 16.28 -28.98
C ARG A 223 29.78 15.06 -29.53
N THR A 224 29.29 13.85 -29.21
CA THR A 224 29.88 12.62 -29.75
C THR A 224 29.67 12.49 -31.27
N SER A 225 28.54 12.95 -31.80
CA SER A 225 28.31 12.97 -33.25
C SER A 225 29.33 13.87 -33.96
N VAL A 226 29.64 15.05 -33.43
CA VAL A 226 30.67 15.95 -33.99
C VAL A 226 32.06 15.30 -33.96
N VAL A 227 32.44 14.67 -32.85
CA VAL A 227 33.73 13.95 -32.75
C VAL A 227 33.81 12.83 -33.77
N THR A 228 32.71 12.11 -33.97
CA THR A 228 32.65 11.00 -34.94
C THR A 228 32.77 11.51 -36.37
N ILE A 229 32.12 12.63 -36.71
CA ILE A 229 32.26 13.28 -38.02
C ILE A 229 33.72 13.70 -38.26
N MET A 230 34.39 14.29 -37.26
CA MET A 230 35.80 14.68 -37.36
C MET A 230 36.77 13.50 -37.52
N ALA A 231 36.41 12.33 -36.99
CA ALA A 231 37.22 11.12 -37.06
C ALA A 231 37.03 10.34 -38.37
N MET A 232 36.01 10.66 -39.18
CA MET A 232 35.80 10.00 -40.46
C MET A 232 36.83 10.45 -41.51
N PRO A 233 37.46 9.52 -42.25
CA PRO A 233 38.54 9.82 -43.21
C PRO A 233 38.07 10.51 -44.50
N ILE A 234 36.84 11.03 -44.55
CA ILE A 234 36.27 11.77 -45.69
C ILE A 234 36.79 13.23 -45.74
N PHE A 235 37.32 13.74 -44.63
CA PHE A 235 37.84 15.10 -44.52
C PHE A 235 39.37 15.15 -44.66
N ASP A 236 39.88 15.82 -45.70
CA ASP A 236 41.31 16.11 -45.85
C ASP A 236 41.66 17.48 -45.25
N TRP A 237 42.07 17.48 -43.98
CA TRP A 237 42.47 18.68 -43.22
C TRP A 237 43.74 19.35 -43.75
N LYS A 238 44.46 18.71 -44.68
CA LYS A 238 45.69 19.26 -45.27
C LYS A 238 45.42 20.12 -46.49
N ALA A 239 44.20 20.16 -47.01
CA ALA A 239 43.82 21.08 -48.08
C ALA A 239 43.96 22.53 -47.57
N ARG A 240 44.98 23.22 -48.08
CA ARG A 240 45.37 24.58 -47.67
C ARG A 240 44.22 25.55 -47.91
N TRP A 241 43.67 26.08 -46.82
CA TRP A 241 42.73 27.21 -46.76
C TRP A 241 43.12 28.46 -47.59
N LEU A 242 44.37 28.54 -48.05
CA LEU A 242 44.87 29.61 -48.92
C LEU A 242 44.33 29.54 -50.37
N ASP A 243 43.93 28.36 -50.87
CA ASP A 243 43.43 28.22 -52.24
C ASP A 243 41.99 28.77 -52.41
N PHE A 244 41.26 28.93 -51.30
CA PHE A 244 39.90 29.46 -51.27
C PHE A 244 39.83 30.95 -51.66
N TYR A 245 40.86 31.74 -51.33
CA TYR A 245 40.84 33.19 -51.57
C TYR A 245 41.29 33.59 -52.98
N LEU A 246 41.89 32.67 -53.74
CA LEU A 246 42.48 32.96 -55.05
C LEU A 246 41.77 32.31 -56.24
N HIS A 247 40.57 31.77 -56.06
CA HIS A 247 39.67 31.47 -57.18
C HIS A 247 38.80 32.68 -57.56
N PHE A 248 39.46 33.82 -57.76
CA PHE A 248 39.05 34.81 -58.74
C PHE A 248 40.16 34.86 -59.79
N SER A 249 40.14 33.92 -60.72
CA SER A 249 40.89 34.07 -61.96
C SER A 249 39.91 34.05 -63.13
N PRO A 250 39.64 35.21 -63.75
CA PRO A 250 39.21 35.27 -65.12
C PRO A 250 40.46 35.14 -66.00
N GLN A 251 40.57 34.11 -66.84
CA GLN A 251 41.37 34.15 -68.09
C GLN A 251 41.30 32.78 -68.78
N SER A 252 40.67 32.70 -69.95
CA SER A 252 41.22 32.93 -71.29
C SER A 252 41.71 31.64 -71.92
N SER A 253 41.16 31.39 -73.11
CA SER A 253 41.69 30.55 -74.17
C SER A 253 43.21 30.54 -74.23
N GLU A 254 43.83 29.35 -74.23
CA GLU A 254 44.56 28.79 -75.38
C GLU A 254 45.28 27.48 -74.99
N ASP A 255 45.44 26.63 -76.01
CA ASP A 255 45.90 25.25 -75.99
C ASP A 255 47.35 25.04 -75.51
N SER A 256 47.59 23.94 -74.79
CA SER A 256 48.49 22.85 -75.24
C SER A 256 48.65 21.73 -74.20
N PRO A 257 48.85 20.47 -74.62
CA PRO A 257 48.82 19.29 -73.76
C PRO A 257 50.23 18.82 -73.34
N SER A 258 50.41 18.35 -72.10
CA SER A 258 51.44 17.35 -71.80
C SER A 258 51.29 16.68 -70.43
N ALA A 259 51.01 15.38 -70.51
CA ALA A 259 51.58 14.25 -69.76
C ALA A 259 51.70 14.26 -68.21
N ASN A 260 51.00 13.25 -67.66
CA ASN A 260 51.36 12.38 -66.53
C ASN A 260 51.75 13.01 -65.19
N VAL A 261 50.85 12.88 -64.19
CA VAL A 261 51.15 12.23 -62.90
C VAL A 261 49.84 11.65 -62.35
N SER A 262 49.92 10.40 -61.89
CA SER A 262 48.95 9.68 -61.07
C SER A 262 48.27 10.55 -60.01
N ASN A 263 46.95 10.63 -60.06
CA ASN A 263 46.12 10.69 -58.85
C ASN A 263 44.77 10.07 -59.18
N PRO A 264 44.31 9.01 -58.47
CA PRO A 264 42.89 8.81 -58.35
C PRO A 264 42.40 10.05 -57.61
N ASP A 265 41.71 10.95 -58.32
CA ASP A 265 41.02 12.08 -57.73
C ASP A 265 40.11 11.54 -56.63
N SER A 266 40.66 11.55 -55.41
CA SER A 266 39.94 11.55 -54.16
C SER A 266 39.11 12.81 -54.21
N THR A 267 37.91 12.69 -54.77
CA THR A 267 36.90 13.73 -54.73
C THR A 267 36.47 13.87 -53.27
N THR A 268 37.29 14.59 -52.49
CA THR A 268 36.92 15.06 -51.15
C THR A 268 35.92 16.19 -51.36
N VAL A 269 34.66 15.81 -51.58
CA VAL A 269 33.58 16.68 -52.10
C VAL A 269 33.13 17.78 -51.13
N LEU A 270 33.70 17.88 -49.92
CA LEU A 270 33.11 18.70 -48.86
C LEU A 270 34.09 19.60 -48.08
N SER A 271 35.12 20.14 -48.72
CA SER A 271 36.15 20.93 -48.01
C SER A 271 35.71 22.36 -47.62
N GLY A 272 34.73 22.98 -48.29
CA GLY A 272 34.38 24.40 -48.07
C GLY A 272 33.21 24.63 -47.11
N TYR A 273 32.12 23.88 -47.28
CA TYR A 273 30.89 24.08 -46.50
C TYR A 273 30.97 23.55 -45.06
N PHE A 274 32.02 22.81 -44.71
CA PHE A 274 32.23 22.23 -43.39
C PHE A 274 32.15 23.27 -42.27
N TRP A 275 32.78 24.43 -42.43
CA TRP A 275 32.76 25.50 -41.42
C TRP A 275 31.37 26.12 -41.23
N ILE A 276 30.58 26.20 -42.30
CA ILE A 276 29.21 26.69 -42.24
C ILE A 276 28.33 25.66 -41.50
N TYR A 277 28.46 24.37 -41.82
CA TYR A 277 27.76 23.31 -41.09
C TYR A 277 28.17 23.25 -39.61
N LEU A 278 29.45 23.43 -39.29
CA LEU A 278 29.95 23.49 -37.92
C LEU A 278 29.33 24.67 -37.15
N ALA A 279 29.34 25.87 -37.75
CA ALA A 279 28.77 27.06 -37.12
C ALA A 279 27.25 26.93 -36.91
N VAL A 280 26.52 26.44 -37.90
CA VAL A 280 25.07 26.19 -37.82
C VAL A 280 24.76 25.13 -36.76
N SER A 281 25.54 24.05 -36.69
CA SER A 281 25.38 23.01 -35.67
C SER A 281 25.58 23.57 -34.26
N ILE A 282 26.67 24.33 -34.03
CA ILE A 282 26.92 24.99 -32.73
C ILE A 282 25.77 25.94 -32.38
N PHE A 283 25.29 26.73 -33.33
CA PHE A 283 24.19 27.67 -33.12
C PHE A 283 22.88 26.96 -32.76
N VAL A 284 22.51 25.89 -33.48
CA VAL A 284 21.32 25.07 -33.16
C VAL A 284 21.46 24.41 -31.80
N THR A 285 22.66 23.97 -31.42
CA THR A 285 22.91 23.38 -30.10
C THR A 285 22.74 24.43 -28.99
N ILE A 286 23.27 25.63 -29.18
CA ILE A 286 23.11 26.75 -28.23
C ILE A 286 21.64 27.17 -28.12
N LEU A 287 20.90 27.27 -29.23
CA LEU A 287 19.47 27.57 -29.20
C LEU A 287 18.68 26.49 -28.47
N THR A 288 18.97 25.21 -28.72
CA THR A 288 18.25 24.11 -28.07
C THR A 288 18.50 24.10 -26.56
N VAL A 289 19.75 24.28 -26.13
CA VAL A 289 20.12 24.39 -24.71
C VAL A 289 19.56 25.67 -24.08
N GLY A 290 19.61 26.79 -24.80
CA GLY A 290 19.11 28.09 -24.34
C GLY A 290 17.59 28.13 -24.18
N SER A 291 16.84 27.62 -25.16
CA SER A 291 15.38 27.46 -25.07
C SER A 291 14.98 26.57 -23.91
N TRP A 292 15.74 25.50 -23.64
CA TRP A 292 15.49 24.65 -22.48
C TRP A 292 15.85 25.33 -21.15
N MET A 293 16.96 26.08 -21.07
CA MET A 293 17.30 26.84 -19.87
C MET A 293 16.22 27.85 -19.51
N LEU A 294 15.72 28.60 -20.48
CA LEU A 294 14.62 29.54 -20.27
C LEU A 294 13.35 28.83 -19.79
N TYR A 295 13.02 27.68 -20.36
CA TYR A 295 11.87 26.86 -19.93
C TYR A 295 12.05 26.34 -18.50
N SER A 296 13.25 25.85 -18.14
CA SER A 296 13.54 25.34 -16.80
C SER A 296 13.55 26.45 -15.73
N PHE A 297 13.94 27.67 -16.10
CA PHE A 297 13.92 28.83 -15.22
C PHE A 297 12.48 29.28 -14.95
N ASP A 298 11.61 29.26 -15.96
CA ASP A 298 10.17 29.55 -15.79
C ASP A 298 9.49 28.50 -14.87
N GLU A 299 9.87 27.22 -14.98
CA GLU A 299 9.35 26.15 -14.11
C GLU A 299 9.75 26.36 -12.63
N GLN A 300 10.94 26.90 -12.36
CA GLN A 300 11.39 27.24 -10.99
C GLN A 300 10.69 28.47 -10.40
N VAL A 301 10.35 29.47 -11.22
CA VAL A 301 9.64 30.67 -10.77
C VAL A 301 8.16 30.38 -10.52
N ARG A 302 7.55 29.48 -11.31
CA ARG A 302 6.12 29.14 -11.20
C ARG A 302 5.81 28.26 -9.99
N TRP A 303 6.80 27.54 -9.46
CA TRP A 303 6.68 26.75 -8.22
C TRP A 303 7.85 27.05 -7.30
N PRO A 304 7.79 28.13 -6.49
CA PRO A 304 8.78 28.34 -5.45
C PRO A 304 8.60 27.20 -4.44
N VAL A 305 9.41 26.15 -4.60
CA VAL A 305 9.53 25.11 -3.59
C VAL A 305 10.01 25.81 -2.33
N THR A 306 9.10 26.01 -1.38
CA THR A 306 9.41 26.42 -0.02
C THR A 306 10.25 25.32 0.62
N MET A 307 11.55 25.35 0.36
CA MET A 307 12.56 24.76 1.23
C MET A 307 13.13 25.91 2.05
N LYS A 308 12.58 26.11 3.24
CA LYS A 308 13.36 26.60 4.37
C LYS A 308 13.58 25.38 5.26
N ASP A 309 14.86 25.13 5.48
CA ASP A 309 15.45 24.02 6.24
C ASP A 309 14.84 23.84 7.65
#